data_AF-I1CV66-F1
#
_entry.id   AF-I1CV66-F1
#
_cell.length_a   1.000
_cell.length_b   1.000
_cell.length_c   1.000
_cell.angle_alpha   90.00
_cell.angle_beta   90.00
_cell.angle_gamma   90.00
#
_symmetry.space_group_name_H-M   'P 1'
#
loop_
_entity.id
_entity.type
_entity.pdbx_description
1 polymer ?
#
loop_
_entity_poly.entity_id
_entity_poly.type
_entity_poly.pdbx_seq_one_letter_code
_entity_poly.pdbx_strand_id
1 'polypeptide(L)'
;MLRAQGGFRPRRSALDQALCLHELIQSYYRRSHRFPVVAFLDIKSAYDTVDRRVIWDALSRSGASSPFLSLLVHLFDDVSVSDHSSIPFIPVTGVLQGSVLSPHLYSVYINTLPALLRQVAAPATHLVPSSRSPDACHVLTCQ
;
A
#
# COMPACT_ATOMS: atom_id res chain seq x y z
N MET A 1 11.32 4.25 4.54
CA MET A 1 10.52 3.39 3.62
C MET A 1 10.85 1.93 3.86
N LEU A 2 9.84 1.05 3.86
CA LEU A 2 9.99 -0.38 4.17
C LEU A 2 10.78 -1.12 3.07
N ARG A 3 11.49 -2.20 3.41
CA ARG A 3 12.22 -3.03 2.41
C ARG A 3 11.29 -3.81 1.46
N ALA A 4 10.07 -4.13 1.90
CA ALA A 4 9.10 -4.91 1.12
C ALA A 4 8.29 -4.07 0.11
N GLN A 5 8.36 -2.74 0.16
CA GLN A 5 7.65 -1.87 -0.76
C GLN A 5 8.58 -1.51 -1.93
N GLY A 6 8.23 -1.97 -3.13
CA GLY A 6 9.03 -1.78 -4.35
C GLY A 6 8.49 -0.74 -5.33
N GLY A 7 7.21 -0.36 -5.24
CA GLY A 7 6.59 0.59 -6.16
C GLY A 7 7.13 2.01 -6.03
N PHE A 8 7.17 2.77 -7.13
CA PHE A 8 7.55 4.19 -7.16
C PHE A 8 8.88 4.51 -6.47
N ARG A 9 9.82 3.56 -6.48
CA ARG A 9 11.15 3.72 -5.87
C ARG A 9 12.24 3.64 -6.92
N PRO A 10 13.21 4.57 -6.89
CA PRO A 10 14.39 4.46 -7.72
C PRO A 10 15.10 3.12 -7.46
N ARG A 11 15.56 2.48 -8.54
CA ARG A 11 16.35 1.23 -8.49
C ARG A 11 15.58 0.04 -7.87
N ARG A 12 14.26 0.01 -8.01
CA ARG A 12 13.42 -1.15 -7.71
C ARG A 12 12.48 -1.40 -8.88
N SER A 13 12.43 -2.64 -9.34
CA SER A 13 11.57 -3.08 -10.44
C SER A 13 10.54 -4.10 -9.97
N ALA A 14 9.50 -4.31 -10.77
CA ALA A 14 8.54 -5.39 -10.55
C ALA A 14 9.22 -6.77 -10.56
N LEU A 15 10.27 -6.92 -11.39
CA LEU A 15 11.07 -8.15 -11.46
C LEU A 15 11.77 -8.43 -10.13
N ASP A 16 12.37 -7.41 -9.50
CA ASP A 16 13.02 -7.58 -8.19
C ASP A 16 12.02 -8.07 -7.12
N GLN A 17 10.77 -7.58 -7.17
CA GLN A 17 9.72 -8.02 -6.24
C GLN A 17 9.26 -9.45 -6.53
N ALA A 18 9.13 -9.83 -7.81
CA ALA A 18 8.77 -11.18 -8.21
C ALA A 18 9.85 -12.20 -7.81
N LEU A 19 11.13 -11.87 -8.01
CA LEU A 19 12.25 -12.71 -7.55
C LEU A 19 12.26 -12.85 -6.03
N CYS A 20 12.07 -11.75 -5.29
CA CYS A 20 12.00 -11.79 -3.83
C CYS A 20 10.85 -12.69 -3.33
N LEU A 21 9.66 -12.59 -3.94
CA LEU A 21 8.52 -13.46 -3.62
C LEU A 21 8.85 -14.93 -3.92
N HIS A 22 9.46 -15.22 -5.07
CA HIS A 22 9.88 -16.56 -5.44
C HIS A 22 10.87 -17.14 -4.41
N GLU A 23 11.90 -16.38 -4.04
CA GLU A 23 12.89 -16.79 -3.03
C GLU A 23 12.25 -17.05 -1.67
N LEU A 24 11.26 -16.24 -1.26
CA LEU A 24 10.51 -16.43 -0.01
C LEU A 24 9.70 -17.73 -0.03
N ILE A 25 8.99 -18.02 -1.12
CA ILE A 25 8.22 -19.25 -1.30
C ILE A 25 9.14 -20.48 -1.23
N GLN A 26 10.26 -20.44 -1.97
CA GLN A 26 11.24 -21.52 -1.97
C GLN A 26 11.87 -21.73 -0.60
N SER A 27 12.22 -20.63 0.08
CA SER A 27 12.79 -20.66 1.43
C SER A 27 11.82 -21.20 2.47
N TYR A 28 10.52 -20.93 2.32
CA TYR A 28 9.48 -21.49 3.19
C TYR A 28 9.30 -22.99 2.95
N TYR A 29 9.25 -23.40 1.67
CA TYR A 29 9.12 -24.80 1.28
C TYR A 29 10.28 -25.65 1.80
N ARG A 30 11.53 -25.19 1.65
CA ARG A 30 12.71 -25.89 2.16
C ARG A 30 12.71 -26.11 3.68
N ARG A 31 12.04 -25.24 4.45
CA ARG A 31 11.99 -25.33 5.91
C ARG A 31 10.80 -26.15 6.43
N SER A 32 9.66 -26.04 5.76
CA SER A 32 8.38 -26.58 6.25
C SER A 32 7.90 -27.80 5.45
N HIS A 33 8.53 -28.11 4.32
CA HIS A 33 8.06 -29.09 3.33
C HIS A 33 6.60 -28.86 2.88
N ARG A 34 6.16 -27.60 2.92
CA ARG A 34 4.81 -27.18 2.52
C ARG A 34 4.92 -25.89 1.73
N PHE A 35 4.04 -25.70 0.76
CA PHE A 35 3.91 -24.40 0.10
C PHE A 35 3.15 -23.41 1.00
N PRO A 36 3.54 -22.13 1.00
CA PRO A 36 2.77 -21.11 1.71
C PRO A 36 1.47 -20.81 0.97
N VAL A 37 0.48 -20.28 1.69
CA VAL A 37 -0.67 -19.62 1.07
C VAL A 37 -0.25 -18.19 0.71
N VAL A 38 -0.49 -17.78 -0.53
CA VAL A 38 -0.15 -16.44 -1.03
C VAL A 38 -1.42 -15.70 -1.37
N ALA A 39 -1.61 -14.52 -0.78
CA ALA A 39 -2.74 -13.64 -1.08
C ALA A 39 -2.27 -12.44 -1.92
N PHE A 40 -2.86 -12.26 -3.10
CA PHE A 40 -2.71 -11.07 -3.92
C PHE A 40 -3.86 -10.12 -3.61
N LEU A 41 -3.50 -8.91 -3.17
CA LEU A 41 -4.44 -7.84 -2.86
C LEU A 41 -4.36 -6.80 -3.97
N ASP A 42 -5.48 -6.56 -4.63
CA ASP A 42 -5.67 -5.38 -5.47
C ASP A 42 -6.51 -4.35 -4.73
N ILE A 43 -6.09 -3.08 -4.76
CA ILE A 43 -6.80 -2.00 -4.05
C ILE A 43 -7.64 -1.24 -5.07
N LYS A 44 -8.95 -1.46 -5.01
CA LYS A 44 -9.91 -0.75 -5.84
C LYS A 44 -9.76 0.78 -5.68
N SER A 45 -9.66 1.48 -6.80
CA SER A 45 -9.55 2.95 -6.84
C SER A 45 -8.48 3.50 -5.88
N ALA A 46 -7.30 2.89 -5.91
CA ALA A 46 -6.21 3.16 -4.96
C ALA A 46 -5.87 4.64 -4.77
N TYR A 47 -5.93 5.44 -5.84
CA TYR A 47 -5.63 6.87 -5.76
C TYR A 47 -6.82 7.69 -5.25
N ASP A 48 -8.05 7.28 -5.52
CA ASP A 48 -9.25 8.05 -5.16
C ASP A 48 -9.69 7.81 -3.71
N THR A 49 -9.28 6.66 -3.14
CA THR A 49 -9.69 6.18 -1.81
C THR A 49 -8.72 6.53 -0.68
N VAL A 50 -7.66 7.26 -0.97
CA VAL A 50 -6.62 7.62 0.02
C VAL A 50 -7.18 8.54 1.10
N ASP A 51 -7.04 8.16 2.37
CA ASP A 51 -7.25 9.09 3.48
C ASP A 51 -6.01 9.98 3.67
N ARG A 52 -6.14 11.26 3.29
CA ARG A 52 -5.02 12.22 3.32
C ARG A 52 -4.53 12.51 4.73
N ARG A 53 -5.37 12.36 5.76
CA ARG A 53 -4.97 12.56 7.16
C ARG A 53 -3.85 11.60 7.55
N VAL A 54 -3.94 10.35 7.07
CA VAL A 54 -2.89 9.34 7.27
C VAL A 54 -1.57 9.78 6.64
N ILE A 55 -1.61 10.44 5.49
CA ILE A 55 -0.41 10.99 4.83
C ILE A 55 0.16 12.15 5.66
N TRP A 56 -0.67 13.12 6.04
CA TRP A 56 -0.26 14.29 6.82
C TRP A 56 0.38 13.89 8.14
N ASP A 57 -0.25 12.95 8.85
CA ASP A 57 0.26 12.37 10.08
C ASP A 57 1.58 11.63 9.89
N ALA A 58 1.71 10.84 8.81
CA ALA A 58 2.93 10.11 8.52
C ALA A 58 4.09 11.05 8.16
N LEU A 59 3.82 12.11 7.39
CA LEU A 59 4.82 13.12 7.04
C LEU A 59 5.24 13.94 8.27
N SER A 60 4.29 14.34 9.12
CA SER A 60 4.57 15.03 10.39
C SER A 60 5.48 14.20 11.29
N ARG A 61 5.15 12.91 11.49
CA ARG A 61 6.00 11.97 12.25
C ARG A 61 7.38 11.74 11.62
N SER A 62 7.52 11.93 10.31
CA SER A 62 8.81 11.79 9.61
C SER A 62 9.71 13.04 9.71
N GLY A 63 9.25 14.10 10.37
CA GLY A 63 10.01 15.35 10.55
C GLY A 63 9.79 16.36 9.43
N ALA A 64 8.71 16.26 8.67
CA ALA A 64 8.34 17.28 7.68
C ALA A 64 8.09 18.63 8.38
N SER A 65 8.60 19.73 7.80
CA SER A 65 8.41 21.06 8.38
C SER A 65 6.95 21.51 8.29
N SER A 66 6.49 22.26 9.29
CA SER A 66 5.11 22.79 9.33
C SER A 66 4.72 23.59 8.08
N PRO A 67 5.60 24.45 7.50
CA PRO A 67 5.25 25.17 6.28
C PRO A 67 5.08 24.24 5.06
N PHE A 68 5.91 23.20 4.96
CA PHE A 68 5.80 22.22 3.89
C PHE A 68 4.52 21.40 3.98
N LEU A 69 4.16 20.95 5.19
CA LEU A 69 2.88 20.27 5.41
C LEU A 69 1.69 21.16 5.09
N SER A 70 1.72 22.42 5.54
CA SER A 70 0.65 23.38 5.24
C SER A 70 0.50 23.61 3.74
N LEU A 71 1.59 23.70 2.98
CA LEU A 71 1.52 23.80 1.52
C LEU A 71 0.86 22.57 0.88
N LEU A 72 1.20 21.37 1.36
CA LEU A 72 0.60 20.14 0.85
C LEU A 72 -0.89 20.04 1.18
N VAL A 73 -1.31 20.45 2.40
CA VAL A 73 -2.72 20.49 2.77
C VAL A 73 -3.49 21.42 1.83
N HIS A 74 -3.04 22.67 1.64
CA HIS A 74 -3.71 23.59 0.72
C HIS A 74 -3.74 23.06 -0.73
N LEU A 75 -2.67 22.39 -1.18
CA LEU A 75 -2.59 21.86 -2.55
C LEU A 75 -3.54 20.67 -2.80
N PHE A 76 -3.95 19.94 -1.77
CA PHE A 76 -4.79 18.75 -1.94
C PHE A 76 -6.20 18.91 -1.37
N ASP A 77 -6.37 19.67 -0.29
CA ASP A 77 -7.64 19.81 0.44
C ASP A 77 -8.45 21.04 -0.01
N ASP A 78 -7.79 22.10 -0.49
CA ASP A 78 -8.46 23.36 -0.91
C ASP A 78 -8.61 23.48 -2.44
N VAL A 79 -8.46 22.38 -3.18
CA VAL A 79 -8.66 22.37 -4.63
C VAL A 79 -10.14 22.23 -4.95
N SER A 80 -10.71 23.33 -5.45
CA SER A 80 -12.01 23.33 -6.13
C SER A 80 -11.80 23.10 -7.62
N VAL A 81 -12.26 21.96 -8.12
CA VAL A 81 -12.32 21.72 -9.58
C VAL A 81 -13.64 22.30 -10.09
N SER A 82 -13.55 23.33 -10.93
CA SER A 82 -14.71 23.91 -11.62
C SER A 82 -14.49 23.83 -13.13
N ASP A 83 -15.33 23.10 -13.84
CA ASP A 83 -15.47 23.27 -15.29
C ASP A 83 -16.51 24.35 -15.55
N HIS A 84 -16.41 25.05 -16.68
CA HIS A 84 -17.26 26.19 -17.05
C HIS A 84 -18.79 25.93 -17.09
N SER A 85 -19.23 24.70 -16.80
CA SER A 85 -20.64 24.30 -16.69
C SER A 85 -20.99 23.42 -15.48
N SER A 86 -20.04 23.09 -14.59
CA SER A 86 -20.26 22.15 -13.48
C SER A 86 -20.21 22.84 -12.11
N ILE A 87 -20.95 22.26 -11.16
CA ILE A 87 -20.88 22.66 -9.74
C ILE A 87 -19.49 22.30 -9.23
N PRO A 88 -18.81 23.19 -8.48
CA PRO A 88 -17.52 22.91 -7.88
C PRO A 88 -17.51 21.59 -7.09
N PHE A 89 -16.56 20.71 -7.41
CA PHE A 89 -16.33 19.48 -6.66
C PHE A 89 -15.11 19.64 -5.76
N ILE A 90 -15.27 19.30 -4.47
CA ILE A 90 -14.22 19.32 -3.45
C ILE A 90 -13.90 17.86 -3.12
N PRO A 91 -12.78 17.30 -3.61
CA PRO A 91 -12.43 15.92 -3.33
C PRO A 91 -12.02 15.77 -1.85
N VAL A 92 -12.81 15.03 -1.07
CA VAL A 92 -12.57 14.79 0.38
C VAL A 92 -11.51 13.69 0.60
N THR A 93 -11.33 12.81 -0.38
CA THR A 93 -10.36 11.70 -0.34
C THR A 93 -9.51 11.69 -1.60
N GLY A 94 -8.45 10.89 -1.55
CA GLY A 94 -7.64 10.58 -2.70
C GLY A 94 -6.49 11.55 -2.94
N VAL A 95 -5.56 11.13 -3.79
CA VAL A 95 -4.48 11.98 -4.31
C VAL A 95 -4.80 12.36 -5.75
N LEU A 96 -4.40 13.56 -6.17
CA LEU A 96 -4.68 14.08 -7.51
C LEU A 96 -4.07 13.18 -8.60
N GLN A 97 -4.88 12.52 -9.42
CA GLN A 97 -4.37 11.74 -10.54
C GLN A 97 -3.64 12.65 -11.54
N GLY A 98 -2.50 12.20 -12.07
CA GLY A 98 -1.66 13.00 -12.98
C GLY A 98 -0.67 13.95 -12.29
N SER A 99 -0.76 14.16 -10.96
CA SER A 99 0.26 14.90 -10.23
C SER A 99 1.53 14.07 -10.02
N VAL A 100 2.70 14.69 -10.19
CA VAL A 100 4.02 14.08 -9.93
C VAL A 100 4.23 13.75 -8.44
N LEU A 101 3.49 14.41 -7.54
CA LEU A 101 3.55 14.16 -6.10
C LEU A 101 2.70 12.97 -5.67
N SER A 102 1.63 12.67 -6.40
CA SER A 102 0.67 11.63 -6.02
C SER A 102 1.28 10.23 -5.85
N PRO A 103 2.18 9.75 -6.73
CA PRO A 103 2.89 8.48 -6.50
C PRO A 103 3.72 8.45 -5.21
N HIS A 104 4.32 9.59 -4.83
CA HIS A 104 5.12 9.71 -3.62
C HIS A 104 4.23 9.71 -2.36
N LEU A 105 3.15 10.49 -2.38
CA LEU A 105 2.18 10.55 -1.29
C LEU A 105 1.47 9.20 -1.10
N TYR A 106 1.10 8.54 -2.19
CA TYR A 106 0.55 7.18 -2.16
C TYR A 106 1.57 6.18 -1.59
N SER A 107 2.86 6.34 -1.91
CA SER A 107 3.92 5.51 -1.31
C SER A 107 4.03 5.71 0.20
N VAL A 108 3.86 6.94 0.70
CA VAL A 108 3.80 7.21 2.15
C VAL A 108 2.59 6.51 2.77
N TYR A 109 1.42 6.65 2.14
CA TYR A 109 0.17 6.04 2.59
C TYR A 109 0.27 4.51 2.66
N ILE A 110 0.61 3.84 1.57
CA ILE A 110 0.64 2.37 1.49
C ILE A 110 1.73 1.75 2.40
N ASN A 111 2.77 2.52 2.75
CA ASN A 111 3.79 2.06 3.70
C ASN A 111 3.27 1.94 5.15
N THR A 112 2.06 2.45 5.45
CA THR A 112 1.41 2.23 6.76
C THR A 112 0.76 0.85 6.87
N LEU A 113 0.31 0.28 5.74
CA LEU A 113 -0.41 -0.98 5.69
C LEU A 113 0.35 -2.17 6.31
N PRO A 114 1.67 -2.36 6.07
CA PRO A 114 2.41 -3.49 6.66
C PRO A 114 2.46 -3.47 8.19
N ALA A 115 2.38 -2.31 8.84
CA ALA A 115 2.33 -2.23 10.30
C ALA A 115 0.95 -2.67 10.80
N LEU A 116 -0.12 -2.20 10.16
CA LEU A 116 -1.51 -2.58 10.47
C LEU A 116 -1.73 -4.09 10.28
N LEU A 117 -1.25 -4.66 9.17
CA LEU A 117 -1.37 -6.10 8.92
C LEU A 117 -0.66 -6.94 9.99
N ARG A 118 0.50 -6.50 10.48
CA ARG A 118 1.21 -7.21 11.57
C ARG A 118 0.45 -7.13 12.90
N GLN A 119 -0.17 -6.00 13.20
CA GLN A 119 -0.98 -5.84 14.41
C GLN A 119 -2.20 -6.77 14.39
N VAL A 120 -2.84 -6.95 13.23
CA VAL A 120 -4.00 -7.86 13.07
C VAL A 120 -3.56 -9.33 13.04
N ALA A 121 -2.41 -9.64 12.43
CA ALA A 121 -1.92 -11.01 12.34
C ALA A 121 -1.41 -11.58 13.69
N ALA A 122 -0.86 -10.73 14.57
CA ALA A 122 -0.34 -11.15 15.87
C ALA A 122 -1.38 -11.90 16.75
N PRO A 123 -2.64 -11.45 16.88
CA PRO A 123 -3.68 -12.21 17.58
C PRO A 123 -4.32 -13.35 16.75
N ALA A 124 -4.22 -13.33 15.41
CA ALA A 124 -4.89 -14.28 14.52
C ALA A 124 -4.10 -15.56 14.20
N THR A 125 -2.91 -15.76 14.80
CA THR A 125 -2.06 -16.94 14.53
C THR A 125 -2.57 -18.21 15.27
N HIS A 126 -3.89 -18.41 15.34
CA HIS A 126 -4.46 -19.71 15.73
C HIS A 126 -4.51 -20.60 14.49
N LEU A 127 -3.65 -21.62 14.51
CA LEU A 127 -3.45 -22.68 13.53
C LEU A 127 -4.72 -23.01 12.71
N VAL A 128 -4.66 -22.80 11.39
CA VAL A 128 -5.62 -23.40 10.46
C VAL A 128 -5.44 -24.93 10.53
N PRO A 129 -6.50 -25.73 10.78
CA PRO A 129 -6.39 -27.17 10.81
C PRO A 129 -5.97 -27.72 9.45
N SER A 130 -5.01 -28.63 9.48
CA SER A 130 -4.54 -29.39 8.34
C SER A 130 -5.67 -30.23 7.72
N SER A 131 -6.26 -29.76 6.64
CA SER A 131 -6.91 -30.67 5.71
C SER A 131 -6.72 -30.22 4.25
N ARG A 132 -6.08 -31.12 3.49
CA ARG A 132 -6.04 -31.28 2.02
C ARG A 132 -4.76 -30.85 1.27
N SER A 133 -4.34 -31.82 0.44
CA SER A 133 -3.29 -31.93 -0.60
C SER A 133 -1.91 -31.25 -0.37
N PRO A 134 -0.79 -32.00 -0.37
CA PRO A 134 0.56 -31.44 -0.18
C PRO A 134 1.16 -30.69 -1.38
N ASP A 135 0.50 -30.67 -2.55
CA ASP A 135 1.27 -30.52 -3.80
C ASP A 135 1.19 -29.16 -4.51
N ALA A 136 0.57 -28.12 -3.93
CA ALA A 136 0.44 -26.82 -4.61
C ALA A 136 0.54 -25.58 -3.70
N CYS A 137 1.12 -24.51 -4.25
CA CYS A 137 1.02 -23.16 -3.70
C CYS A 137 -0.41 -22.65 -3.92
N HIS A 138 -1.16 -22.44 -2.84
CA HIS A 138 -2.50 -21.90 -2.93
C HIS A 138 -2.43 -20.38 -3.08
N VAL A 139 -2.90 -19.89 -4.22
CA VAL A 139 -2.98 -18.47 -4.53
C VAL A 139 -4.40 -17.98 -4.34
N LEU A 140 -4.59 -16.99 -3.48
CA LEU A 140 -5.86 -16.29 -3.26
C LEU A 140 -5.75 -14.90 -3.87
N THR A 141 -6.75 -14.46 -4.62
CA THR A 141 -6.83 -13.11 -5.17
C THR A 141 -8.01 -12.37 -4.55
N CYS A 142 -7.78 -11.20 -3.99
CA CYS A 142 -8.81 -10.25 -3.57
C CYS A 142 -8.85 -9.10 -4.57
N GLN A 143 -10.02 -8.87 -5.15
CA GLN A 143 -10.34 -7.73 -6.03
C GLN A 143 -11.16 -6.68 -5.29
#